data_AF-A0A2H0G9B2-F1
#
_entry.id   AF-A0A2H0G9B2-F1
#
_cell.length_a   1.000
_cell.length_b   1.000
_cell.length_c   1.000
_cell.angle_alpha   90.00
_cell.angle_beta   90.00
_cell.angle_gamma   90.00
#
_symmetry.space_group_name_H-M   'P 1'
#
loop_
_entity.id
_entity.type
_entity.pdbx_description
1 polymer ?
#
loop_
_entity_poly.entity_id
_entity_poly.type
_entity_poly.pdbx_seq_one_letter_code
_entity_poly.pdbx_strand_id
1 'polypeptide(L)'
;MCDFICFYLALFGTFNFSKLYALNRFKNILSFFLLLTIPLSLFSQNKKEAKKDSLIRILRNDSLRRVAKQRQADPKDTNNPTESSFQVIENQLYKGQVVQVLILNGDTTYLFNLNDFKVVDLMPYGDIEKDKKFKRLQYHVTKVYPYAKVAAAKLNAYNEELLKVKSKKQRRKLLKEREQQLREEFTDVIKKMTVTQGRILTKLIDRETGESTYEIIKEMRGGFKAFIYQGVARIYDGDLKTRYDPKKNEEDEMIERIVLNLEAKQ
;
A
#
# COMPACT_ATOMS: atom_id res chain seq x y z
N MET A 1 9.30 -32.38 35.61
CA MET A 1 8.52 -31.55 34.66
C MET A 1 7.08 -31.88 34.98
N CYS A 2 6.30 -30.91 35.45
CA CYS A 2 5.17 -31.04 36.40
C CYS A 2 5.71 -31.52 37.77
N ASP A 3 5.80 -30.72 38.84
CA ASP A 3 4.72 -30.06 39.57
C ASP A 3 5.14 -28.71 40.22
N PHE A 4 5.86 -27.88 39.47
CA PHE A 4 6.29 -26.55 39.92
C PHE A 4 5.21 -25.45 39.86
N ILE A 5 3.97 -25.80 39.45
CA ILE A 5 2.90 -24.82 39.16
C ILE A 5 1.82 -24.77 40.25
N CYS A 6 1.76 -25.74 41.18
CA CYS A 6 0.71 -25.77 42.22
C CYS A 6 1.09 -25.05 43.54
N PHE A 7 2.35 -24.64 43.73
CA PHE A 7 2.78 -24.06 45.01
C PHE A 7 2.69 -22.52 45.09
N TYR A 8 2.46 -21.81 43.97
CA TYR A 8 2.48 -20.34 43.96
C TYR A 8 1.10 -19.66 44.01
N LEU A 9 0.01 -20.43 44.02
CA LEU A 9 -1.36 -19.91 43.98
C LEU A 9 -2.11 -19.95 45.32
N ALA A 10 -1.43 -20.26 46.44
CA ALA A 10 -2.09 -20.49 47.73
C ALA A 10 -1.68 -19.55 48.88
N LEU A 11 -0.89 -18.49 48.67
CA LEU A 11 -0.33 -17.71 49.79
C LEU A 11 -0.56 -16.19 49.81
N PHE A 12 -1.32 -15.59 48.89
CA PHE A 12 -1.76 -14.19 49.10
C PHE A 12 -3.19 -13.97 48.63
N GLY A 13 -4.12 -14.43 49.48
CA GLY A 13 -5.48 -13.91 49.53
C GLY A 13 -5.53 -12.50 50.13
N THR A 14 -6.38 -11.67 49.53
CA THR A 14 -7.07 -10.51 50.11
C THR A 14 -6.24 -9.52 50.95
N PHE A 15 -5.76 -8.44 50.33
CA PHE A 15 -5.55 -7.18 51.07
C PHE A 15 -6.13 -6.01 50.28
N ASN A 16 -7.26 -5.53 50.78
CA ASN A 16 -8.03 -4.39 50.29
C ASN A 16 -7.52 -3.16 51.06
N PHE A 17 -6.77 -2.26 50.42
CA PHE A 17 -6.31 -1.01 51.04
C PHE A 17 -6.78 0.18 50.22
N SER A 18 -8.04 0.55 50.45
CA SER A 18 -8.52 1.89 50.19
C SER A 18 -7.76 2.89 51.09
N LYS A 19 -7.28 3.99 50.48
CA LYS A 19 -6.56 5.12 51.09
C LYS A 19 -5.08 4.88 51.40
N LEU A 20 -4.21 5.40 50.53
CA LEU A 20 -3.16 6.33 50.97
C LEU A 20 -2.86 7.31 49.82
N TYR A 21 -3.42 8.51 49.95
CA TYR A 21 -3.09 9.67 49.14
C TYR A 21 -1.87 10.38 49.73
N ALA A 22 -1.07 10.96 48.83
CA ALA A 22 -0.18 12.11 49.03
C ALA A 22 1.16 11.89 49.76
N LEU A 23 2.25 11.80 48.97
CA LEU A 23 3.46 12.61 49.19
C LEU A 23 4.35 12.63 47.93
N ASN A 24 4.33 13.81 47.29
CA ASN A 24 5.41 14.54 46.64
C ASN A 24 6.65 13.83 46.05
N ARG A 25 6.93 14.22 44.79
CA ARG A 25 8.21 14.82 44.32
C ARG A 25 9.44 13.92 44.50
N PHE A 26 9.91 13.33 43.38
CA PHE A 26 11.28 12.82 43.08
C PHE A 26 11.26 11.48 42.34
N LYS A 27 10.97 11.46 41.02
CA LYS A 27 11.37 10.35 40.11
C LYS A 27 11.73 10.82 38.69
N ASN A 28 12.29 12.02 38.55
CA ASN A 28 13.30 12.24 37.51
C ASN A 28 14.60 11.68 38.09
N ILE A 29 14.90 10.40 37.80
CA ILE A 29 16.16 9.65 38.02
C ILE A 29 15.98 8.17 37.61
N LEU A 30 14.78 7.73 37.18
CA LEU A 30 14.62 6.44 36.47
C LEU A 30 14.55 6.64 34.94
N SER A 31 15.22 7.69 34.46
CA SER A 31 15.80 7.71 33.12
C SER A 31 17.26 7.34 33.34
N PHE A 32 17.58 6.08 33.06
CA PHE A 32 18.89 5.49 32.80
C PHE A 32 18.85 4.05 33.35
N PHE A 33 19.04 3.08 32.47
CA PHE A 33 19.23 1.66 32.79
C PHE A 33 17.99 0.88 33.28
N LEU A 34 17.02 0.68 32.40
CA LEU A 34 16.49 -0.68 32.22
C LEU A 34 16.47 -1.04 30.73
N LEU A 35 17.47 -1.84 30.40
CA LEU A 35 17.77 -2.54 29.16
C LEU A 35 16.50 -3.12 28.50
N LEU A 36 16.26 -2.84 27.21
CA LEU A 36 16.88 -3.53 26.06
C LEU A 36 16.28 -4.93 25.86
N THR A 37 15.10 -4.97 25.25
CA THR A 37 14.55 -6.14 24.55
C THR A 37 13.78 -5.69 23.30
N ILE A 38 14.45 -4.95 22.42
CA ILE A 38 14.05 -4.92 21.01
C ILE A 38 14.59 -6.22 20.40
N PRO A 39 13.75 -7.13 19.87
CA PRO A 39 14.25 -8.26 19.11
C PRO A 39 14.98 -7.73 17.87
N LEU A 40 16.30 -7.88 17.90
CA LEU A 40 17.25 -7.53 16.86
C LEU A 40 17.13 -8.53 15.69
N SER A 41 16.07 -8.42 14.88
CA SER A 41 15.95 -9.21 13.64
C SER A 41 15.36 -8.44 12.45
N LEU A 42 15.36 -7.10 12.50
CA LEU A 42 14.93 -6.23 11.40
C LEU A 42 15.99 -5.15 11.09
N PHE A 43 17.25 -5.54 10.92
CA PHE A 43 18.26 -4.67 10.29
C PHE A 43 19.43 -5.47 9.70
N SER A 44 19.16 -6.45 8.84
CA SER A 44 20.25 -7.22 8.19
C SER A 44 19.86 -7.76 6.80
N GLN A 45 19.38 -6.88 5.93
CA GLN A 45 19.23 -7.18 4.49
C GLN A 45 19.82 -6.06 3.61
N ASN A 46 19.82 -4.81 4.05
CA ASN A 46 20.24 -3.67 3.21
C ASN A 46 21.77 -3.57 2.95
N LYS A 47 22.60 -4.17 3.83
CA LYS A 47 24.07 -4.11 3.69
C LYS A 47 24.62 -5.06 2.62
N LYS A 48 23.91 -6.15 2.29
CA LYS A 48 24.33 -7.11 1.25
C LYS A 48 23.99 -6.61 -0.15
N GLU A 49 22.84 -5.96 -0.33
CA GLU A 49 22.44 -5.36 -1.62
C GLU A 49 23.25 -4.11 -1.94
N ALA A 50 23.42 -3.18 -0.98
CA ALA A 50 24.29 -2.02 -1.19
C ALA A 50 25.76 -2.41 -1.46
N LYS A 51 26.22 -3.54 -0.89
CA LYS A 51 27.56 -4.10 -1.16
C LYS A 51 27.63 -4.77 -2.54
N LYS A 52 26.58 -5.44 -3.00
CA LYS A 52 26.48 -5.94 -4.39
C LYS A 52 26.51 -4.79 -5.39
N ASP A 53 25.78 -3.71 -5.15
CA ASP A 53 25.69 -2.58 -6.09
C ASP A 53 26.98 -1.76 -6.18
N SER A 54 27.65 -1.55 -5.04
CA SER A 54 28.98 -0.92 -5.00
C SER A 54 30.04 -1.81 -5.66
N LEU A 55 29.99 -3.14 -5.47
CA LEU A 55 30.85 -4.08 -6.18
C LEU A 55 30.59 -4.07 -7.68
N ILE A 56 29.33 -4.03 -8.13
CA ILE A 56 28.98 -3.96 -9.56
C ILE A 56 29.54 -2.67 -10.19
N ARG A 57 29.46 -1.53 -9.49
CA ARG A 57 30.05 -0.26 -9.97
C ARG A 57 31.58 -0.30 -10.02
N ILE A 58 32.22 -0.87 -8.99
CA ILE A 58 33.69 -1.01 -8.94
C ILE A 58 34.19 -1.98 -10.03
N LEU A 59 33.55 -3.14 -10.19
CA LEU A 59 33.90 -4.15 -11.21
C LEU A 59 33.73 -3.62 -12.64
N ARG A 60 32.70 -2.80 -12.88
CA ARG A 60 32.48 -2.12 -14.17
C ARG A 60 33.60 -1.14 -14.48
N ASN A 61 34.08 -0.38 -13.50
CA ASN A 61 35.20 0.56 -13.70
C ASN A 61 36.55 -0.16 -13.89
N ASP A 62 36.80 -1.26 -13.18
CA ASP A 62 38.07 -2.00 -13.29
C ASP A 62 38.20 -2.78 -14.60
N SER A 63 37.11 -3.37 -15.09
CA SER A 63 37.09 -4.04 -16.40
C SER A 63 37.32 -3.03 -17.53
N LEU A 64 36.68 -1.86 -17.48
CA LEU A 64 36.92 -0.75 -18.43
C LEU A 64 38.35 -0.21 -18.36
N ARG A 65 38.95 -0.13 -17.17
CA ARG A 65 40.36 0.25 -17.00
C ARG A 65 41.34 -0.76 -17.60
N ARG A 66 41.07 -2.06 -17.48
CA ARG A 66 41.91 -3.11 -18.09
C ARG A 66 41.83 -3.08 -19.61
N VAL A 67 40.62 -2.91 -20.17
CA VAL A 67 40.40 -2.74 -21.61
C VAL A 67 41.08 -1.46 -22.14
N ALA A 68 41.00 -0.36 -21.40
CA ALA A 68 41.68 0.90 -21.76
C ALA A 68 43.22 0.78 -21.67
N LYS A 69 43.75 0.04 -20.68
CA LYS A 69 45.20 -0.17 -20.49
C LYS A 69 45.79 -1.16 -21.50
N GLN A 70 45.02 -2.18 -21.91
CA GLN A 70 45.40 -3.10 -22.99
C GLN A 70 45.56 -2.38 -24.35
N ARG A 71 44.81 -1.30 -24.59
CA ARG A 71 44.94 -0.51 -25.83
C ARG A 71 46.11 0.47 -25.88
N GLN A 72 46.73 0.79 -24.74
CA GLN A 72 47.92 1.66 -24.69
C GLN A 72 49.24 0.88 -24.81
N ALA A 73 49.20 -0.45 -24.82
CA ALA A 73 50.38 -1.30 -24.72
C ALA A 73 50.77 -2.06 -26.00
N ASP A 74 50.07 -1.87 -27.13
CA ASP A 74 50.36 -2.65 -28.35
C ASP A 74 50.42 -1.77 -29.61
N PRO A 75 51.62 -1.38 -30.07
CA PRO A 75 51.80 -0.59 -31.28
C PRO A 75 52.18 -1.53 -32.45
N LYS A 76 51.22 -2.27 -32.99
CA LYS A 76 51.17 -2.83 -34.38
C LYS A 76 50.17 -3.99 -34.44
N ASP A 77 48.94 -3.72 -34.86
CA ASP A 77 48.17 -4.71 -35.59
C ASP A 77 47.28 -4.02 -36.64
N THR A 78 47.80 -3.96 -37.85
CA THR A 78 47.05 -3.72 -39.08
C THR A 78 46.56 -5.09 -39.55
N ASN A 79 45.24 -5.34 -39.50
CA ASN A 79 44.43 -6.29 -40.32
C ASN A 79 43.40 -7.08 -39.50
N ASN A 80 42.21 -6.49 -39.27
CA ASN A 80 40.96 -7.26 -39.16
C ASN A 80 39.72 -6.34 -39.32
N PRO A 81 38.92 -6.46 -40.38
CA PRO A 81 37.73 -5.66 -40.59
C PRO A 81 36.51 -6.31 -39.92
N THR A 82 36.31 -6.04 -38.63
CA THR A 82 34.95 -5.98 -38.05
C THR A 82 34.92 -4.92 -36.97
N GLU A 83 34.98 -3.67 -37.42
CA GLU A 83 34.63 -2.51 -36.63
C GLU A 83 33.18 -2.67 -36.14
N SER A 84 33.02 -3.04 -34.87
CA SER A 84 31.88 -2.57 -34.09
C SER A 84 32.41 -1.45 -33.22
N SER A 85 32.50 -0.28 -33.85
CA SER A 85 32.96 0.95 -33.21
C SER A 85 31.91 1.38 -32.19
N PHE A 86 32.00 0.85 -30.97
CA PHE A 86 31.15 1.24 -29.84
C PHE A 86 31.58 2.65 -29.39
N GLN A 87 30.82 3.69 -29.75
CA GLN A 87 31.12 5.06 -29.33
C GLN A 87 30.01 5.65 -28.44
N VAL A 88 30.49 6.24 -27.32
CA VAL A 88 29.90 7.19 -26.35
C VAL A 88 28.39 7.09 -26.04
N ILE A 89 28.09 6.82 -24.75
CA ILE A 89 26.75 6.96 -24.17
C ILE A 89 26.45 8.47 -24.02
N GLU A 90 25.71 9.03 -24.96
CA GLU A 90 25.16 10.38 -24.82
C GLU A 90 23.75 10.34 -24.23
N ASN A 91 23.47 11.28 -23.33
CA ASN A 91 22.15 11.50 -22.76
C ASN A 91 21.45 12.60 -23.57
N GLN A 92 20.48 12.23 -24.41
CA GLN A 92 19.73 13.17 -25.25
C GLN A 92 18.29 13.30 -24.75
N LEU A 93 17.72 14.50 -24.84
CA LEU A 93 16.33 14.77 -24.47
C LEU A 93 15.41 14.49 -25.67
N TYR A 94 14.65 13.39 -25.62
CA TYR A 94 13.60 13.09 -26.60
C TYR A 94 12.23 13.20 -25.94
N LYS A 95 11.38 14.10 -26.43
CA LYS A 95 10.03 14.37 -25.87
C LYS A 95 10.02 14.58 -24.34
N GLY A 96 11.07 15.21 -23.80
CA GLY A 96 11.20 15.50 -22.37
C GLY A 96 11.77 14.36 -21.51
N GLN A 97 12.15 13.21 -22.10
CA GLN A 97 12.82 12.12 -21.39
C GLN A 97 14.31 12.07 -21.77
N VAL A 98 15.18 11.88 -20.78
CA VAL A 98 16.62 11.65 -21.01
C VAL A 98 16.81 10.19 -21.41
N VAL A 99 17.24 9.96 -22.64
CA VAL A 99 17.44 8.61 -23.21
C VAL A 99 18.92 8.41 -23.45
N GLN A 100 19.42 7.21 -23.14
CA GLN A 100 20.78 6.83 -23.46
C GLN A 100 20.85 6.46 -24.94
N VAL A 101 21.82 6.99 -25.66
CA VAL A 101 22.03 6.72 -27.08
C VAL A 101 23.31 5.91 -27.26
N LEU A 102 23.26 4.93 -28.15
CA LEU A 102 24.39 4.12 -28.57
C LEU A 102 24.61 4.29 -30.07
N ILE A 103 25.79 4.76 -30.47
CA ILE A 103 26.16 4.89 -31.88
C ILE A 103 26.95 3.64 -32.29
N LEU A 104 26.42 2.87 -33.26
CA LEU A 104 27.02 1.66 -33.81
C LEU A 104 27.23 1.85 -35.31
N ASN A 105 28.48 1.90 -35.76
CA ASN A 105 28.84 1.98 -37.19
C ASN A 105 28.19 3.17 -37.93
N GLY A 106 27.97 4.28 -37.24
CA GLY A 106 27.30 5.46 -37.78
C GLY A 106 25.78 5.46 -37.61
N ASP A 107 25.17 4.33 -37.21
CA ASP A 107 23.75 4.25 -36.89
C ASP A 107 23.47 4.57 -35.42
N THR A 108 22.39 5.32 -35.18
CA THR A 108 21.99 5.77 -33.85
C THR A 108 20.92 4.84 -33.27
N THR A 109 21.27 4.11 -32.20
CA THR A 109 20.34 3.22 -31.48
C THR A 109 19.96 3.82 -30.13
N TYR A 110 18.67 3.95 -29.85
CA TYR A 110 18.17 4.45 -28.56
C TYR A 110 17.99 3.32 -27.55
N LEU A 111 18.47 3.53 -26.32
CA LEU A 111 18.29 2.62 -25.19
C LEU A 111 17.22 3.18 -24.25
N PHE A 112 16.06 2.51 -24.23
CA PHE A 112 14.97 2.79 -23.31
C PHE A 112 14.98 1.78 -22.17
N ASN A 113 15.10 2.27 -20.93
CA ASN A 113 14.73 1.47 -19.77
C ASN A 113 13.22 1.63 -19.57
N LEU A 114 12.46 0.60 -19.92
CA LEU A 114 11.04 0.53 -19.61
C LEU A 114 10.88 0.24 -18.12
N ASN A 115 9.90 0.88 -17.51
CA ASN A 115 9.50 0.51 -16.15
C ASN A 115 8.88 -0.89 -16.19
N ASP A 116 9.16 -1.69 -15.18
CA ASP A 116 8.48 -2.97 -15.00
C ASP A 116 6.97 -2.73 -14.91
N PHE A 117 6.21 -3.51 -15.67
CA PHE A 117 4.75 -3.49 -15.63
C PHE A 117 4.22 -4.87 -15.29
N LYS A 118 3.18 -4.92 -14.45
CA LYS A 118 2.58 -6.17 -14.01
C LYS A 118 1.45 -6.52 -14.96
N VAL A 119 1.51 -7.68 -15.60
CA VAL A 119 0.38 -8.22 -16.36
C VAL A 119 -0.45 -9.10 -15.43
N VAL A 120 -1.71 -8.72 -15.23
CA VAL A 120 -2.67 -9.52 -14.45
C VAL A 120 -3.75 -10.00 -15.40
N ASP A 121 -3.77 -11.28 -15.71
CA ASP A 121 -4.82 -11.88 -16.54
C ASP A 121 -6.02 -12.33 -15.70
N LEU A 122 -7.23 -12.18 -16.27
CA LEU A 122 -8.48 -12.56 -15.64
C LEU A 122 -8.89 -13.97 -16.07
N MET A 123 -8.07 -14.96 -15.70
CA MET A 123 -8.37 -16.36 -15.97
C MET A 123 -9.71 -16.80 -15.36
N PRO A 124 -10.53 -17.56 -16.10
CA PRO A 124 -11.78 -18.12 -15.58
C PRO A 124 -11.51 -19.09 -14.44
N TYR A 125 -12.49 -19.27 -13.56
CA TYR A 125 -12.39 -20.19 -12.43
C TYR A 125 -12.70 -21.65 -12.82
N GLY A 126 -13.22 -21.89 -14.02
CA GLY A 126 -13.59 -23.22 -14.50
C GLY A 126 -14.98 -23.69 -14.06
N ASP A 127 -15.70 -22.87 -13.29
CA ASP A 127 -17.11 -23.07 -12.93
C ASP A 127 -17.96 -21.99 -13.59
N ILE A 128 -18.97 -22.42 -14.37
CA ILE A 128 -19.87 -21.56 -15.13
C ILE A 128 -20.59 -20.55 -14.24
N GLU A 129 -21.06 -20.95 -13.05
CA GLU A 129 -21.80 -20.04 -12.17
C GLU A 129 -20.87 -19.03 -11.51
N LYS A 130 -19.68 -19.49 -11.11
CA LYS A 130 -18.63 -18.63 -10.58
C LYS A 130 -18.14 -17.61 -11.60
N ASP A 131 -17.96 -18.02 -12.85
CA ASP A 131 -17.54 -17.13 -13.94
C ASP A 131 -18.61 -16.11 -14.30
N LYS A 132 -19.91 -16.49 -14.27
CA LYS A 132 -21.01 -15.54 -14.42
C LYS A 132 -21.02 -14.51 -13.29
N LYS A 133 -20.87 -14.95 -12.03
CA LYS A 133 -20.76 -14.07 -10.86
C LYS A 133 -19.57 -13.12 -11.00
N PHE A 134 -18.41 -13.65 -11.40
CA PHE A 134 -17.19 -12.88 -11.61
C PHE A 134 -17.37 -11.78 -12.68
N LYS A 135 -17.95 -12.11 -13.83
CA LYS A 135 -18.23 -11.13 -14.90
C LYS A 135 -19.19 -10.02 -14.45
N ARG A 136 -20.24 -10.36 -13.70
CA ARG A 136 -21.14 -9.36 -13.10
C ARG A 136 -20.40 -8.46 -12.12
N LEU A 137 -19.53 -9.04 -11.30
CA LEU A 137 -18.72 -8.30 -10.34
C LEU A 137 -17.74 -7.37 -11.05
N GLN A 138 -17.09 -7.83 -12.11
CA GLN A 138 -16.18 -7.04 -12.94
C GLN A 138 -16.86 -5.78 -13.48
N TYR A 139 -18.08 -5.91 -14.00
CA TYR A 139 -18.87 -4.77 -14.46
C TYR A 139 -19.12 -3.75 -13.34
N HIS A 140 -19.54 -4.22 -12.16
CA HIS A 140 -19.81 -3.32 -11.03
C HIS A 140 -18.54 -2.68 -10.49
N VAL A 141 -17.46 -3.44 -10.30
CA VAL A 141 -16.16 -2.95 -9.80
C VAL A 141 -15.61 -1.90 -10.76
N THR A 142 -15.59 -2.16 -12.07
CA THR A 142 -15.09 -1.22 -13.07
C THR A 142 -15.82 0.13 -13.03
N LYS A 143 -17.15 0.11 -12.83
CA LYS A 143 -17.94 1.33 -12.69
C LYS A 143 -17.70 2.08 -11.38
N VAL A 144 -17.48 1.35 -10.30
CA VAL A 144 -17.45 1.91 -8.93
C VAL A 144 -16.05 2.34 -8.50
N TYR A 145 -15.01 1.67 -9.00
CA TYR A 145 -13.61 1.90 -8.65
C TYR A 145 -13.13 3.36 -8.74
N PRO A 146 -13.42 4.14 -9.80
CA PRO A 146 -12.99 5.54 -9.84
C PRO A 146 -13.56 6.38 -8.69
N TYR A 147 -14.84 6.14 -8.32
CA TYR A 147 -15.46 6.82 -7.18
C TYR A 147 -14.83 6.39 -5.84
N ALA A 148 -14.45 5.12 -5.73
CA ALA A 148 -13.77 4.61 -4.53
C ALA A 148 -12.41 5.29 -4.32
N LYS A 149 -11.60 5.49 -5.36
CA LYS A 149 -10.31 6.20 -5.26
C LYS A 149 -10.49 7.65 -4.79
N VAL A 150 -11.46 8.36 -5.35
CA VAL A 150 -11.75 9.76 -4.95
C VAL A 150 -12.24 9.81 -3.50
N ALA A 151 -13.15 8.92 -3.12
CA ALA A 151 -13.66 8.86 -1.75
C ALA A 151 -12.55 8.51 -0.75
N ALA A 152 -11.68 7.55 -1.07
CA ALA A 152 -10.55 7.17 -0.23
C ALA A 152 -9.56 8.33 -0.03
N ALA A 153 -9.23 9.06 -1.10
CA ALA A 153 -8.37 10.24 -1.01
C ALA A 153 -8.96 11.30 -0.06
N LYS A 154 -10.28 11.56 -0.16
CA LYS A 154 -10.97 12.51 0.72
C LYS A 154 -11.01 12.04 2.17
N LEU A 155 -11.29 10.77 2.39
CA LEU A 155 -11.30 10.19 3.73
C LEU A 155 -9.92 10.27 4.39
N ASN A 156 -8.85 10.02 3.64
CA ASN A 156 -7.48 10.17 4.14
C ASN A 156 -7.17 11.64 4.48
N ALA A 157 -7.57 12.59 3.63
CA ALA A 157 -7.43 14.02 3.94
C ALA A 157 -8.21 14.43 5.21
N TYR A 158 -9.45 13.94 5.37
CA TYR A 158 -10.23 14.19 6.59
C TYR A 158 -9.61 13.55 7.82
N ASN A 159 -8.99 12.38 7.68
CA ASN A 159 -8.25 11.74 8.77
C ASN A 159 -7.10 12.63 9.26
N GLU A 160 -6.29 13.15 8.34
CA GLU A 160 -5.18 14.06 8.68
C GLU A 160 -5.66 15.32 9.41
N GLU A 161 -6.81 15.88 9.03
CA GLU A 161 -7.41 17.00 9.74
C GLU A 161 -7.91 16.60 11.14
N LEU A 162 -8.60 15.47 11.24
CA LEU A 162 -9.17 14.97 12.48
C LEU A 162 -8.09 14.61 13.51
N LEU A 163 -6.90 14.18 13.06
CA LEU A 163 -5.74 13.93 13.91
C LEU A 163 -5.19 15.21 14.57
N LYS A 164 -5.41 16.39 13.98
CA LYS A 164 -4.96 17.68 14.53
C LYS A 164 -5.87 18.17 15.67
N VAL A 165 -7.08 17.62 15.80
CA VAL A 165 -8.09 18.07 16.77
C VAL A 165 -7.98 17.29 18.08
N LYS A 166 -7.61 17.97 19.16
CA LYS A 166 -7.46 17.35 20.51
C LYS A 166 -8.78 17.17 21.26
N SER A 167 -9.75 18.06 21.05
CA SER A 167 -11.02 18.01 21.79
C SER A 167 -12.01 17.03 21.14
N LYS A 168 -12.52 16.08 21.93
CA LYS A 168 -13.55 15.10 21.48
C LYS A 168 -14.81 15.77 20.91
N LYS A 169 -15.23 16.90 21.50
CA LYS A 169 -16.40 17.66 21.02
C LYS A 169 -16.14 18.30 19.66
N GLN A 170 -14.97 18.92 19.49
CA GLN A 170 -14.58 19.52 18.21
C GLN A 170 -14.37 18.45 17.14
N ARG A 171 -13.75 17.32 17.49
CA ARG A 171 -13.55 16.19 16.58
C ARG A 171 -14.88 15.67 16.04
N ARG A 172 -15.86 15.45 16.91
CA ARG A 172 -17.21 15.00 16.51
C ARG A 172 -17.92 16.03 15.62
N LYS A 173 -17.78 17.32 15.93
CA LYS A 173 -18.35 18.41 15.11
C LYS A 173 -17.73 18.41 13.71
N LEU A 174 -16.40 18.41 13.63
CA LEU A 174 -15.66 18.38 12.37
C LEU A 174 -16.01 17.13 11.55
N LEU A 175 -16.06 15.96 12.19
CA LEU A 175 -16.44 14.71 11.52
C LEU A 175 -17.83 14.80 10.90
N LYS A 176 -18.81 15.35 11.64
CA LYS A 176 -20.18 15.53 11.14
C LYS A 176 -20.24 16.50 9.96
N GLU A 177 -19.45 17.58 10.00
CA GLU A 177 -19.32 18.53 8.90
C GLU A 177 -18.73 17.85 7.66
N ARG A 178 -17.65 17.08 7.81
CA ARG A 178 -17.02 16.33 6.71
C ARG A 178 -17.93 15.21 6.17
N GLU A 179 -18.69 14.55 7.03
CA GLU A 179 -19.73 13.58 6.64
C GLU A 179 -20.80 14.24 5.77
N GLN A 180 -21.29 15.41 6.17
CA GLN A 180 -22.28 16.16 5.41
C GLN A 180 -21.72 16.60 4.05
N GLN A 181 -20.50 17.14 4.01
CA GLN A 181 -19.82 17.51 2.75
C GLN A 181 -19.67 16.31 1.81
N LEU A 182 -19.18 15.18 2.33
CA LEU A 182 -19.02 13.96 1.56
C LEU A 182 -20.38 13.45 1.06
N ARG A 183 -21.43 13.56 1.87
CA ARG A 183 -22.77 13.18 1.49
C ARG A 183 -23.30 14.06 0.38
N GLU A 184 -23.21 15.37 0.48
CA GLU A 184 -23.69 16.29 -0.55
C GLU A 184 -23.04 15.99 -1.90
N GLU A 185 -21.73 15.81 -1.91
CA GLU A 185 -20.98 15.53 -3.13
C GLU A 185 -21.32 14.18 -3.77
N PHE A 186 -21.44 13.13 -2.97
CA PHE A 186 -21.70 11.78 -3.48
C PHE A 186 -23.20 11.45 -3.56
N THR A 187 -24.10 12.34 -3.13
CA THR A 187 -25.56 12.06 -3.08
C THR A 187 -26.10 11.67 -4.45
N ASP A 188 -25.77 12.41 -5.50
CA ASP A 188 -26.30 12.15 -6.84
C ASP A 188 -25.73 10.87 -7.44
N VAL A 189 -24.49 10.54 -7.12
CA VAL A 189 -23.86 9.27 -7.52
C VAL A 189 -24.53 8.11 -6.79
N ILE A 190 -24.77 8.26 -5.48
CA ILE A 190 -25.39 7.25 -4.61
C ILE A 190 -26.86 6.99 -4.96
N LYS A 191 -27.60 8.03 -5.35
CA LYS A 191 -28.98 7.85 -5.83
C LYS A 191 -29.06 7.05 -7.13
N LYS A 192 -28.03 7.12 -7.97
CA LYS A 192 -27.98 6.44 -9.27
C LYS A 192 -27.40 5.02 -9.18
N MET A 193 -26.73 4.65 -8.08
CA MET A 193 -26.10 3.34 -7.93
C MET A 193 -27.09 2.30 -7.39
N THR A 194 -26.90 1.04 -7.78
CA THR A 194 -27.64 -0.07 -7.18
C THR A 194 -27.09 -0.42 -5.80
N VAL A 195 -27.86 -1.15 -4.99
CA VAL A 195 -27.41 -1.63 -3.67
C VAL A 195 -26.10 -2.42 -3.77
N THR A 196 -25.98 -3.28 -4.78
CA THR A 196 -24.77 -4.07 -5.02
C THR A 196 -23.56 -3.18 -5.31
N GLN A 197 -23.74 -2.13 -6.10
CA GLN A 197 -22.67 -1.15 -6.37
C GLN A 197 -22.28 -0.38 -5.11
N GLY A 198 -23.24 0.04 -4.28
CA GLY A 198 -22.96 0.69 -3.00
C GLY A 198 -22.20 -0.21 -2.02
N ARG A 199 -22.53 -1.52 -2.00
CA ARG A 199 -21.77 -2.51 -1.21
C ARG A 199 -20.33 -2.62 -1.69
N ILE A 200 -20.12 -2.76 -3.01
CA ILE A 200 -18.79 -2.83 -3.61
C ILE A 200 -18.00 -1.54 -3.35
N LEU A 201 -18.64 -0.37 -3.45
CA LEU A 201 -18.03 0.92 -3.15
C LEU A 201 -17.47 0.94 -1.72
N THR A 202 -18.27 0.49 -0.76
CA THR A 202 -17.88 0.45 0.64
C THR A 202 -16.65 -0.44 0.88
N LYS A 203 -16.61 -1.59 0.21
CA LYS A 203 -15.48 -2.54 0.26
C LYS A 203 -14.21 -1.95 -0.38
N LEU A 204 -14.33 -1.34 -1.56
CA LEU A 204 -13.21 -0.71 -2.24
C LEU A 204 -12.65 0.47 -1.44
N ILE A 205 -13.50 1.30 -0.83
CA ILE A 205 -13.03 2.36 0.08
C ILE A 205 -12.25 1.76 1.26
N ASP A 206 -12.73 0.64 1.83
CA ASP A 206 -12.04 -0.07 2.92
C ASP A 206 -10.66 -0.56 2.47
N ARG A 207 -10.56 -1.13 1.25
CA ARG A 207 -9.32 -1.58 0.61
C ARG A 207 -8.32 -0.42 0.45
N GLU A 208 -8.75 0.70 -0.12
CA GLU A 208 -7.87 1.84 -0.43
C GLU A 208 -7.37 2.57 0.82
N THR A 209 -8.17 2.59 1.89
CA THR A 209 -7.84 3.36 3.12
C THR A 209 -7.17 2.53 4.22
N GLY A 210 -7.38 1.21 4.21
CA GLY A 210 -6.77 0.28 5.15
C GLY A 210 -7.16 0.57 6.61
N GLU A 211 -6.19 0.44 7.53
CA GLU A 211 -6.40 0.63 8.97
C GLU A 211 -6.46 2.12 9.38
N SER A 212 -5.71 2.97 8.67
CA SER A 212 -5.50 4.37 9.08
C SER A 212 -6.79 5.17 9.24
N THR A 213 -7.77 4.89 8.39
CA THR A 213 -9.03 5.64 8.32
C THR A 213 -10.24 4.76 8.71
N TYR A 214 -10.01 3.55 9.20
CA TYR A 214 -11.08 2.60 9.55
C TYR A 214 -12.04 3.15 10.60
N GLU A 215 -11.52 3.79 11.66
CA GLU A 215 -12.34 4.32 12.74
C GLU A 215 -13.27 5.44 12.26
N ILE A 216 -12.75 6.34 11.43
CA ILE A 216 -13.50 7.44 10.82
C ILE A 216 -14.60 6.88 9.93
N ILE A 217 -14.22 5.95 9.05
CA ILE A 217 -15.17 5.28 8.17
C ILE A 217 -16.24 4.55 8.98
N LYS A 218 -15.90 3.88 10.08
CA LYS A 218 -16.85 3.18 10.94
C LYS A 218 -17.85 4.15 11.60
N GLU A 219 -17.38 5.31 12.06
CA GLU A 219 -18.21 6.34 12.68
C GLU A 219 -19.13 7.01 11.63
N MET A 220 -18.58 7.39 10.46
CA MET A 220 -19.34 7.96 9.33
C MET A 220 -20.34 6.96 8.74
N ARG A 221 -19.94 5.68 8.62
CA ARG A 221 -20.78 4.60 8.12
C ARG A 221 -22.08 4.50 8.93
N GLY A 222 -22.14 4.85 10.22
CA GLY A 222 -23.38 4.77 11.00
C GLY A 222 -24.51 5.65 10.44
N GLY A 223 -24.26 6.94 10.28
CA GLY A 223 -25.24 7.92 9.76
C GLY A 223 -25.40 7.84 8.25
N PHE A 224 -24.29 7.66 7.54
CA PHE A 224 -24.27 7.58 6.09
C PHE A 224 -24.93 6.32 5.53
N LYS A 225 -24.73 5.16 6.16
CA LYS A 225 -25.44 3.92 5.78
C LYS A 225 -26.94 4.11 5.95
N ALA A 226 -27.39 4.65 7.07
CA ALA A 226 -28.82 4.91 7.28
C ALA A 226 -29.41 5.74 6.14
N PHE A 227 -28.68 6.72 5.59
CA PHE A 227 -29.11 7.47 4.41
C PHE A 227 -29.22 6.62 3.14
N ILE A 228 -28.21 5.79 2.84
CA ILE A 228 -28.26 4.89 1.67
C ILE A 228 -29.40 3.85 1.82
N TYR A 229 -29.67 3.41 3.05
CA TYR A 229 -30.63 2.32 3.34
C TYR A 229 -32.07 2.78 3.60
N GLN A 230 -32.30 4.04 3.97
CA GLN A 230 -33.67 4.59 4.11
C GLN A 230 -34.45 4.53 2.79
N GLY A 231 -33.77 4.46 1.64
CA GLY A 231 -34.39 4.29 0.32
C GLY A 231 -34.60 2.82 -0.13
N VAL A 232 -34.03 1.82 0.56
CA VAL A 232 -33.99 0.42 0.07
C VAL A 232 -34.23 -0.60 1.19
N ALA A 233 -35.33 -0.42 1.91
CA ALA A 233 -35.62 -0.95 3.25
C ALA A 233 -35.76 -2.48 3.44
N ARG A 234 -35.33 -3.37 2.53
CA ARG A 234 -35.67 -4.82 2.66
C ARG A 234 -34.59 -5.87 2.38
N ILE A 235 -33.39 -5.54 1.91
CA ILE A 235 -32.50 -6.59 1.34
C ILE A 235 -31.07 -6.56 1.91
N TYR A 236 -30.89 -6.13 3.17
CA TYR A 236 -29.53 -6.11 3.71
C TYR A 236 -29.43 -6.51 5.18
N ASP A 237 -29.26 -7.81 5.40
CA ASP A 237 -28.90 -8.42 6.68
C ASP A 237 -27.40 -8.81 6.75
N GLY A 238 -26.64 -8.53 5.68
CA GLY A 238 -25.31 -9.10 5.45
C GLY A 238 -24.14 -8.16 5.68
N ASP A 239 -23.79 -7.91 6.93
CA ASP A 239 -22.41 -7.63 7.33
C ASP A 239 -21.71 -6.36 6.83
N LEU A 240 -22.42 -5.23 6.96
CA LEU A 240 -21.85 -3.88 6.78
C LEU A 240 -20.67 -3.54 7.71
N LYS A 241 -20.36 -4.41 8.67
CA LYS A 241 -19.30 -4.21 9.66
C LYS A 241 -18.01 -4.98 9.31
N THR A 242 -18.07 -5.91 8.37
CA THR A 242 -16.90 -6.72 8.02
C THR A 242 -15.91 -5.97 7.15
N ARG A 243 -14.64 -6.13 7.52
CA ARG A 243 -13.47 -5.60 6.82
C ARG A 243 -13.30 -6.30 5.48
N TYR A 244 -12.73 -5.59 4.53
CA TYR A 244 -12.30 -6.20 3.27
C TYR A 244 -11.20 -7.23 3.54
N ASP A 245 -11.43 -8.50 3.20
CA ASP A 245 -10.48 -9.60 3.41
C ASP A 245 -10.47 -10.55 2.20
N PRO A 246 -9.62 -10.30 1.19
CA PRO A 246 -9.54 -11.13 0.00
C PRO A 246 -8.93 -12.52 0.25
N LYS A 247 -8.40 -12.81 1.46
CA LYS A 247 -7.86 -14.14 1.79
C LYS A 247 -8.94 -15.07 2.32
N LYS A 248 -9.97 -14.54 2.96
CA LYS A 248 -11.04 -15.33 3.60
C LYS A 248 -12.37 -15.23 2.88
N ASN A 249 -12.64 -14.12 2.20
CA ASN A 249 -13.89 -13.88 1.51
C ASN A 249 -13.72 -14.04 0.00
N GLU A 250 -14.48 -14.97 -0.60
CA GLU A 250 -14.44 -15.25 -2.03
C GLU A 250 -14.84 -14.05 -2.89
N GLU A 251 -15.82 -13.25 -2.45
CA GLU A 251 -16.22 -12.05 -3.20
C GLU A 251 -15.12 -10.98 -3.15
N ASP A 252 -14.44 -10.82 -2.01
CA ASP A 252 -13.33 -9.87 -1.88
C ASP A 252 -12.12 -10.32 -2.70
N GLU A 253 -11.85 -11.63 -2.78
CA GLU A 253 -10.84 -12.22 -3.66
C GLU A 253 -11.10 -11.87 -5.13
N MET A 254 -12.33 -12.06 -5.58
CA MET A 254 -12.75 -11.69 -6.94
C MET A 254 -12.58 -10.18 -7.19
N ILE A 255 -13.01 -9.34 -6.25
CA ILE A 255 -12.85 -7.88 -6.34
C ILE A 255 -11.38 -7.53 -6.47
N GLU A 256 -10.50 -8.12 -5.65
CA GLU A 256 -9.06 -7.84 -5.66
C GLU A 256 -8.44 -8.18 -7.02
N ARG A 257 -8.77 -9.34 -7.58
CA ARG A 257 -8.29 -9.72 -8.92
C ARG A 257 -8.71 -8.72 -9.99
N ILE A 258 -9.96 -8.24 -9.94
CA ILE A 258 -10.45 -7.23 -10.87
C ILE A 258 -9.70 -5.91 -10.69
N VAL A 259 -9.52 -5.46 -9.45
CA VAL A 259 -8.83 -4.20 -9.17
C VAL A 259 -7.38 -4.25 -9.61
N LEU A 260 -6.65 -5.33 -9.32
CA LEU A 260 -5.29 -5.52 -9.79
C LEU A 260 -5.18 -5.52 -11.32
N ASN A 261 -6.18 -6.08 -12.01
CA ASN A 261 -6.26 -6.00 -13.48
C ASN A 261 -6.52 -4.57 -13.98
N LEU A 262 -7.35 -3.78 -13.27
CA LEU A 262 -7.61 -2.39 -13.62
C LEU A 262 -6.37 -1.51 -13.39
N GLU A 263 -5.65 -1.74 -12.30
CA GLU A 263 -4.39 -1.04 -11.97
C GLU A 263 -3.27 -1.39 -12.96
N ALA A 264 -3.19 -2.65 -13.40
CA ALA A 264 -2.23 -3.11 -14.40
C ALA A 264 -2.45 -2.51 -15.80
N LYS A 265 -3.66 -2.01 -16.10
CA LYS A 265 -4.03 -1.44 -17.41
C LYS A 265 -3.77 0.07 -17.51
N GLN A 266 -3.48 0.73 -16.39
CA GLN A 266 -3.24 2.18 -16.30
C GLN A 266 -1.75 2.48 -16.42
#